data_AF-A0A914V1T3-F1
#
_entry.id   AF-A0A914V1T3-F1
#
_cell.length_a   1.000
_cell.length_b   1.000
_cell.length_c   1.000
_cell.angle_alpha   90.00
_cell.angle_beta   90.00
_cell.angle_gamma   90.00
#
_symmetry.space_group_name_H-M   'P 1'
#
loop_
_entity.id
_entity.type
_entity.pdbx_description
1 polymer ?
#
loop_
_entity_poly.entity_id
_entity_poly.type
_entity_poly.pdbx_seq_one_letter_code
_entity_poly.pdbx_strand_id
1 'polypeptide(L)'
;MASETKTVEKPEVDAYIDELRGRMARKQELREKNLTAEQHRPDESFFRKLDSNLKKNTAFIKKLKTLTESQRTALINDFGALNLTKYVEEMASSLVEVKLKVTDVPCAIELCCLAHQRYARFADVMLEQWRKALPQKKTDKVANASKLRVDLRMFGELVVLGLFVEKDGLQVLGNALAFLIQTDKTEHQNVAVLTTFIRYCGEDYAGLAPRSIRMAADRLGLTLPKSTIFSAERRQTVGNLLAEYYDSLVKHVLNDHSEKKIQERRNRRQYDTKGEVQPDARQRLEEMRANFEKLLQSAQQMAEYLDKDPPAVPDDQPDEDDLLMDENGVVIQ
;
A
#
# COMPACT_ATOMS: atom_id res chain seq x y z
N MET A 1 25.14 1.51 16.75
CA MET A 1 24.79 2.94 16.88
C MET A 1 23.28 3.05 16.70
N ALA A 2 22.53 3.29 17.77
CA ALA A 2 21.11 3.53 17.68
C ALA A 2 20.86 4.70 16.73
N SER A 3 20.07 4.49 15.67
CA SER A 3 19.61 5.55 14.79
C SER A 3 18.92 6.60 15.67
N GLU A 4 19.51 7.79 15.77
CA GLU A 4 18.87 8.97 16.36
C GLU A 4 17.54 9.14 15.63
N THR A 5 16.47 8.68 16.27
CA THR A 5 15.14 8.76 15.69
C THR A 5 14.79 10.24 15.75
N LYS A 6 14.82 10.91 14.59
CA LYS A 6 14.48 12.33 14.46
C LYS A 6 13.20 12.58 15.25
N THR A 7 13.30 13.39 16.30
CA THR A 7 12.15 13.65 17.15
C THR A 7 11.16 14.50 16.36
N VAL A 8 9.96 13.96 16.14
CA VAL A 8 8.88 14.70 15.48
C VAL A 8 8.42 15.82 16.41
N GLU A 9 8.58 17.06 15.96
CA GLU A 9 8.24 18.27 16.69
C GLU A 9 6.79 18.70 16.45
N LYS A 10 6.27 19.57 17.33
CA LYS A 10 4.89 20.07 17.24
C LYS A 10 4.47 20.58 15.84
N PRO A 11 5.29 21.37 15.11
CA PRO A 11 4.92 21.83 13.77
C PRO A 11 4.71 20.70 12.76
N GLU A 12 5.44 19.59 12.89
CA GLU A 12 5.28 18.42 12.01
C GLU A 12 3.96 17.68 12.32
N VAL A 13 3.57 17.59 13.60
CA VAL A 13 2.29 17.00 14.01
C VAL A 13 1.12 17.88 13.58
N ASP A 14 1.20 19.20 13.79
CA ASP A 14 0.15 20.15 13.39
C ASP A 14 -0.06 20.13 11.86
N ALA A 15 1.03 20.14 11.08
CA ALA A 15 0.96 20.01 9.63
C ALA A 15 0.30 18.70 9.18
N TYR A 16 0.63 17.57 9.85
CA TYR A 16 -0.03 16.29 9.58
C TYR A 16 -1.53 16.34 9.89
N ILE A 17 -1.93 16.93 11.03
CA ILE A 17 -3.33 17.08 11.42
C ILE A 17 -4.10 17.90 10.37
N ASP A 18 -3.52 19.00 9.88
CA ASP A 18 -4.16 19.85 8.88
C ASP A 18 -4.29 19.16 7.53
N GLU A 19 -3.24 18.45 7.08
CA GLU A 19 -3.31 17.63 5.87
C GLU A 19 -4.38 16.55 6.00
N LEU A 20 -4.40 15.85 7.15
CA LEU A 20 -5.37 14.80 7.46
C LEU A 20 -6.81 15.32 7.41
N ARG A 21 -7.10 16.46 8.06
CA ARG A 21 -8.42 17.11 8.00
C ARG A 21 -8.80 17.48 6.57
N GLY A 22 -7.86 18.04 5.81
CA GLY A 22 -8.08 18.40 4.40
C GLY A 22 -8.41 17.17 3.54
N ARG A 23 -7.70 16.06 3.72
CA ARG A 23 -7.97 14.79 3.02
C ARG A 23 -9.33 14.22 3.41
N MET A 24 -9.66 14.19 4.70
CA MET A 24 -10.95 13.70 5.20
C MET A 24 -12.12 14.53 4.65
N ALA A 25 -12.01 15.87 4.66
CA ALA A 25 -13.05 16.75 4.14
C ALA A 25 -13.29 16.54 2.63
N ARG A 26 -12.22 16.44 1.84
CA ARG A 26 -12.31 16.17 0.39
C ARG A 26 -12.95 14.80 0.11
N LYS A 27 -12.55 13.77 0.87
CA LYS A 27 -13.15 12.42 0.76
C LYS A 27 -14.63 12.45 1.10
N GLN A 28 -15.02 13.15 2.16
CA GLN A 28 -16.42 13.27 2.58
C GLN A 28 -17.27 13.97 1.51
N GLU A 29 -16.79 15.08 0.95
CA GLU A 29 -17.48 15.80 -0.12
C GLU A 29 -17.68 14.93 -1.37
N LEU A 30 -16.62 14.25 -1.82
CA LEU A 30 -16.70 13.36 -2.97
C LEU A 30 -17.59 12.14 -2.70
N ARG A 31 -17.52 11.56 -1.49
CA ARG A 31 -18.37 10.44 -1.07
C ARG A 31 -19.83 10.83 -1.10
N GLU A 32 -20.19 11.99 -0.58
CA GLU A 32 -21.56 12.50 -0.62
C GLU A 32 -22.06 12.62 -2.07
N LYS A 33 -21.30 13.28 -2.95
CA LYS A 33 -21.64 13.42 -4.38
C LYS A 33 -21.82 12.07 -5.08
N ASN A 34 -20.97 11.08 -4.75
CA ASN A 34 -21.04 9.75 -5.34
C ASN A 34 -22.25 8.94 -4.83
N LEU A 35 -22.59 9.05 -3.55
CA LEU A 35 -23.75 8.39 -2.96
C LEU A 35 -25.07 8.98 -3.45
N THR A 36 -25.11 10.30 -3.67
CA THR A 36 -26.30 10.99 -4.20
C THR A 36 -26.30 11.10 -5.72
N ALA A 37 -25.35 10.44 -6.42
CA ALA A 37 -25.17 10.55 -7.87
C ALA A 37 -26.45 10.21 -8.64
N GLU A 38 -27.19 9.18 -8.22
CA GLU A 38 -28.41 8.74 -8.88
C GLU A 38 -29.46 9.86 -9.02
N GLN A 39 -29.56 10.73 -8.02
CA GLN A 39 -30.53 11.83 -7.98
C GLN A 39 -30.10 13.03 -8.83
N HIS A 40 -28.80 13.15 -9.14
CA HIS A 40 -28.22 14.33 -9.79
C HIS A 40 -27.65 14.02 -11.19
N ARG A 41 -27.80 12.78 -11.66
CA ARG A 41 -27.35 12.40 -13.00
C ARG A 41 -28.08 13.22 -14.06
N PRO A 42 -27.36 13.69 -15.09
CA PRO A 42 -27.96 14.51 -16.14
C PRO A 42 -28.94 13.70 -17.00
N ASP A 43 -29.92 14.40 -17.56
CA ASP A 43 -30.91 13.82 -18.48
C ASP A 43 -30.37 13.75 -19.94
N GLU A 44 -31.18 13.24 -20.87
CA GLU A 44 -30.83 13.19 -22.29
C GLU A 44 -30.49 14.56 -22.89
N SER A 45 -31.09 15.65 -22.39
CA SER A 45 -30.90 16.98 -22.95
C SER A 45 -29.46 17.47 -22.78
N PHE A 46 -28.83 17.09 -21.68
CA PHE A 46 -27.41 17.32 -21.44
C PHE A 46 -26.55 16.58 -22.47
N PHE A 47 -26.81 15.29 -22.68
CA PHE A 47 -26.00 14.44 -23.56
C PHE A 47 -26.08 14.85 -25.04
N ARG A 48 -27.20 15.44 -25.48
CA ARG A 48 -27.36 15.98 -26.84
C ARG A 48 -26.44 17.16 -27.14
N LYS A 49 -25.98 17.88 -26.12
CA LYS A 49 -25.05 19.03 -26.27
C LYS A 49 -23.58 18.59 -26.33
N LEU A 50 -23.29 17.35 -25.98
CA LEU A 50 -21.94 16.81 -25.91
C LEU A 50 -21.51 16.14 -27.23
N ASP A 51 -20.21 16.11 -27.47
CA ASP A 51 -19.64 15.59 -28.71
C ASP A 51 -19.64 14.04 -28.72
N SER A 52 -20.42 13.47 -29.64
CA SER A 52 -20.56 12.01 -29.84
C SER A 52 -19.67 11.48 -30.98
N ASN A 53 -18.71 12.27 -31.47
CA ASN A 53 -17.82 11.89 -32.55
C ASN A 53 -16.98 10.66 -32.18
N LEU A 54 -17.09 9.60 -32.99
CA LEU A 54 -16.41 8.32 -32.79
C LEU A 54 -14.89 8.48 -32.61
N LYS A 55 -14.24 9.34 -33.43
CA LYS A 55 -12.79 9.55 -33.37
C LYS A 55 -12.36 10.19 -32.06
N LYS A 56 -13.09 11.23 -31.60
CA LYS A 56 -12.77 11.92 -30.35
C LYS A 56 -12.98 11.04 -29.12
N ASN A 57 -14.11 10.33 -29.05
CA ASN A 57 -14.38 9.39 -27.96
C ASN A 57 -13.34 8.25 -27.92
N THR A 58 -13.04 7.64 -29.08
CA THR A 58 -12.01 6.59 -29.15
C THR A 58 -10.62 7.12 -28.77
N ALA A 59 -10.27 8.35 -29.15
CA ALA A 59 -9.02 8.99 -28.75
C ALA A 59 -8.97 9.22 -27.23
N PHE A 60 -10.06 9.66 -26.62
CA PHE A 60 -10.15 9.81 -25.16
C PHE A 60 -9.95 8.47 -24.44
N ILE A 61 -10.63 7.41 -24.87
CA ILE A 61 -10.44 6.06 -24.30
C ILE A 61 -8.98 5.60 -24.41
N LYS A 62 -8.30 5.87 -25.55
CA LYS A 62 -6.87 5.58 -25.70
C LYS A 62 -6.00 6.38 -24.72
N LYS A 63 -6.32 7.66 -24.46
CA LYS A 63 -5.58 8.48 -23.49
C LYS A 63 -5.66 7.89 -22.07
N LEU A 64 -6.81 7.32 -21.69
CA LEU A 64 -6.97 6.69 -20.36
C LEU A 64 -5.99 5.54 -20.13
N LYS A 65 -5.59 4.80 -21.17
CA LYS A 65 -4.65 3.67 -21.06
C LYS A 65 -3.22 4.09 -20.68
N THR A 66 -2.90 5.37 -20.79
CA THR A 66 -1.60 5.95 -20.44
C THR A 66 -1.76 7.19 -19.56
N LEU A 67 -2.83 7.24 -18.75
CA LEU A 67 -3.14 8.41 -17.94
C LEU A 67 -2.04 8.69 -16.92
N THR A 68 -1.80 9.97 -16.67
CA THR A 68 -0.85 10.45 -15.65
C THR A 68 -1.41 11.67 -14.94
N GLU A 69 -0.85 12.00 -13.78
CA GLU A 69 -1.24 13.18 -13.00
C GLU A 69 -1.11 14.49 -13.79
N SER A 70 -0.07 14.62 -14.62
CA SER A 70 0.16 15.83 -15.43
C SER A 70 -0.92 16.08 -16.50
N GLN A 71 -1.71 15.07 -16.83
CA GLN A 71 -2.79 15.15 -17.80
C GLN A 71 -4.15 15.47 -17.17
N ARG A 72 -4.24 15.60 -15.83
CA ARG A 72 -5.51 15.77 -15.09
C ARG A 72 -6.43 16.80 -15.72
N THR A 73 -5.97 18.05 -15.86
CA THR A 73 -6.78 19.14 -16.40
C THR A 73 -7.26 18.87 -17.83
N ALA A 74 -6.38 18.33 -18.68
CA ALA A 74 -6.73 18.00 -20.06
C ALA A 74 -7.76 16.87 -20.15
N LEU A 75 -7.60 15.82 -19.33
CA LEU A 75 -8.53 14.69 -19.28
C LEU A 75 -9.90 15.09 -18.75
N ILE A 76 -9.97 15.94 -17.71
CA ILE A 76 -11.23 16.44 -17.16
C ILE A 76 -11.95 17.31 -18.19
N ASN A 77 -11.23 18.18 -18.90
CA ASN A 77 -11.81 19.02 -19.95
C ASN A 77 -12.34 18.17 -21.11
N ASP A 78 -11.56 17.20 -21.59
CA ASP A 78 -12.00 16.26 -22.62
C ASP A 78 -13.23 15.47 -22.16
N PHE A 79 -13.22 14.93 -20.94
CA PHE A 79 -14.36 14.23 -20.35
C PHE A 79 -15.60 15.14 -20.30
N GLY A 80 -15.44 16.40 -19.91
CA GLY A 80 -16.50 17.42 -19.88
C GLY A 80 -17.19 17.66 -21.22
N ALA A 81 -16.46 17.56 -22.32
CA ALA A 81 -16.95 17.85 -23.67
C ALA A 81 -17.54 16.64 -24.42
N LEU A 82 -17.30 15.42 -23.96
CA LEU A 82 -17.60 14.19 -24.70
C LEU A 82 -18.82 13.45 -24.18
N ASN A 83 -19.61 12.90 -25.12
CA ASN A 83 -20.67 11.95 -24.83
C ASN A 83 -20.14 10.50 -24.87
N LEU A 84 -19.70 10.00 -23.71
CA LEU A 84 -19.15 8.65 -23.55
C LEU A 84 -20.21 7.58 -23.26
N THR A 85 -21.51 7.84 -23.48
CA THR A 85 -22.59 6.89 -23.16
C THR A 85 -22.38 5.51 -23.80
N LYS A 86 -21.83 5.48 -25.03
CA LYS A 86 -21.52 4.25 -25.77
C LYS A 86 -20.17 3.62 -25.43
N TYR A 87 -19.39 4.25 -24.54
CA TYR A 87 -18.00 3.90 -24.23
C TYR A 87 -17.78 3.64 -22.73
N VAL A 88 -18.85 3.49 -21.96
CA VAL A 88 -18.78 3.29 -20.49
C VAL A 88 -17.98 2.02 -20.16
N GLU A 89 -18.17 0.96 -20.96
CA GLU A 89 -17.49 -0.33 -20.76
C GLU A 89 -15.98 -0.23 -21.01
N GLU A 90 -15.59 0.37 -22.13
CA GLU A 90 -14.19 0.58 -22.49
C GLU A 90 -13.50 1.58 -21.57
N MET A 91 -14.23 2.58 -21.07
CA MET A 91 -13.73 3.55 -20.10
C MET A 91 -13.41 2.86 -18.78
N ALA A 92 -14.35 2.08 -18.25
CA ALA A 92 -14.15 1.32 -17.02
C ALA A 92 -13.00 0.32 -17.16
N SER A 93 -12.94 -0.45 -18.26
CA SER A 93 -11.84 -1.39 -18.52
C SER A 93 -10.48 -0.66 -18.60
N SER A 94 -10.41 0.46 -19.32
CA SER A 94 -9.17 1.22 -19.47
C SER A 94 -8.67 1.80 -18.15
N LEU A 95 -9.58 2.26 -17.27
CA LEU A 95 -9.23 2.79 -15.95
C LEU A 95 -8.78 1.70 -14.95
N VAL A 96 -9.16 0.43 -15.17
CA VAL A 96 -8.69 -0.70 -14.35
C VAL A 96 -7.39 -1.29 -14.91
N GLU A 97 -7.23 -1.35 -16.24
CA GLU A 97 -6.05 -1.94 -16.90
C GLU A 97 -4.81 -1.04 -16.86
N VAL A 98 -5.00 0.28 -16.78
CA VAL A 98 -3.91 1.26 -16.82
C VAL A 98 -2.85 0.99 -15.74
N LYS A 99 -1.58 1.15 -16.12
CA LYS A 99 -0.43 0.99 -15.23
C LYS A 99 -0.08 2.33 -14.62
N LEU A 100 -0.63 2.61 -13.44
CA LEU A 100 -0.44 3.88 -12.73
C LEU A 100 0.82 3.85 -11.87
N LYS A 101 1.44 5.01 -11.69
CA LYS A 101 2.26 5.26 -10.50
C LYS A 101 1.33 5.64 -9.35
N VAL A 102 1.84 5.50 -8.13
CA VAL A 102 1.14 5.96 -6.91
C VAL A 102 0.77 7.45 -7.04
N THR A 103 1.61 8.27 -7.65
CA THR A 103 1.32 9.70 -7.87
C THR A 103 0.18 9.97 -8.85
N ASP A 104 -0.17 9.02 -9.73
CA ASP A 104 -1.23 9.19 -10.74
C ASP A 104 -2.61 8.77 -10.24
N VAL A 105 -2.69 8.05 -9.11
CA VAL A 105 -3.95 7.56 -8.52
C VAL A 105 -4.96 8.69 -8.32
N PRO A 106 -4.60 9.87 -7.77
CA PRO A 106 -5.58 10.93 -7.53
C PRO A 106 -6.26 11.44 -8.81
N CYS A 107 -5.57 11.44 -9.96
CA CYS A 107 -6.17 11.77 -11.27
C CYS A 107 -7.16 10.70 -11.72
N ALA A 108 -6.79 9.42 -11.59
CA ALA A 108 -7.66 8.30 -11.92
C ALA A 108 -8.93 8.28 -11.05
N ILE A 109 -8.79 8.52 -9.74
CA ILE A 109 -9.92 8.60 -8.79
C ILE A 109 -10.92 9.70 -9.19
N GLU A 110 -10.42 10.90 -9.53
CA GLU A 110 -11.28 12.01 -9.94
C GLU A 110 -12.07 11.67 -11.20
N LEU A 111 -11.42 11.09 -12.22
CA LEU A 111 -12.10 10.61 -13.43
C LEU A 111 -13.15 9.54 -13.13
N CYS A 112 -12.87 8.62 -12.20
CA CYS A 112 -13.83 7.59 -11.78
C CYS A 112 -15.05 8.20 -11.09
N CYS A 113 -14.85 9.21 -10.23
CA CYS A 113 -15.95 9.93 -9.57
C CYS A 113 -16.81 10.68 -10.60
N LEU A 114 -16.18 11.42 -11.52
CA LEU A 114 -16.88 12.12 -12.60
C LEU A 114 -17.67 11.15 -13.51
N ALA A 115 -17.09 10.00 -13.83
CA ALA A 115 -17.75 8.96 -14.61
C ALA A 115 -18.95 8.35 -13.88
N HIS A 116 -18.81 8.02 -12.60
CA HIS A 116 -19.90 7.50 -11.76
C HIS A 116 -21.07 8.48 -11.59
N GLN A 117 -20.74 9.76 -11.38
CA GLN A 117 -21.71 10.84 -11.25
C GLN A 117 -22.46 11.14 -12.55
N ARG A 118 -21.91 10.76 -13.71
CA ARG A 118 -22.54 10.99 -15.03
C ARG A 118 -23.23 9.77 -15.61
N TYR A 119 -22.65 8.58 -15.47
CA TYR A 119 -23.08 7.37 -16.16
C TYR A 119 -23.52 6.30 -15.16
N ALA A 120 -24.81 5.95 -15.18
CA ALA A 120 -25.41 5.05 -14.19
C ALA A 120 -24.73 3.68 -14.10
N ARG A 121 -24.36 3.08 -15.24
CA ARG A 121 -23.74 1.74 -15.32
C ARG A 121 -22.24 1.71 -15.01
N PHE A 122 -21.59 2.86 -14.81
CA PHE A 122 -20.13 2.92 -14.73
C PHE A 122 -19.57 2.11 -13.55
N ALA A 123 -20.11 2.31 -12.35
CA ALA A 123 -19.64 1.63 -11.15
C ALA A 123 -19.81 0.11 -11.22
N ASP A 124 -20.94 -0.38 -11.75
CA ASP A 124 -21.23 -1.81 -11.86
C ASP A 124 -20.22 -2.50 -12.78
N VAL A 125 -20.03 -1.94 -13.98
CA VAL A 125 -19.05 -2.44 -14.96
C VAL A 125 -17.64 -2.37 -14.37
N MET A 126 -17.27 -1.26 -13.73
CA MET A 126 -15.94 -1.12 -13.15
C MET A 126 -15.68 -2.15 -12.04
N LEU A 127 -16.68 -2.44 -11.21
CA LEU A 127 -16.57 -3.45 -10.16
C LEU A 127 -16.36 -4.85 -10.74
N GLU A 128 -17.03 -5.19 -11.84
CA GLU A 128 -16.78 -6.46 -12.55
C GLU A 128 -15.35 -6.56 -13.07
N GLN A 129 -14.78 -5.46 -13.57
CA GLN A 129 -13.37 -5.43 -14.00
C GLN A 129 -12.43 -5.57 -12.81
N TRP A 130 -12.71 -4.92 -11.68
CA TRP A 130 -11.93 -5.08 -10.45
C TRP A 130 -11.95 -6.50 -9.89
N ARG A 131 -13.09 -7.20 -9.97
CA ARG A 131 -13.19 -8.63 -9.57
C ARG A 131 -12.27 -9.54 -10.38
N LYS A 132 -11.95 -9.16 -11.62
CA LYS A 132 -11.00 -9.89 -12.48
C LYS A 132 -9.55 -9.48 -12.22
N ALA A 133 -9.33 -8.20 -11.89
CA ALA A 133 -8.00 -7.63 -11.71
C ALA A 133 -7.40 -7.92 -10.32
N LEU A 134 -8.22 -7.99 -9.27
CA LEU A 134 -7.79 -8.25 -7.90
C LEU A 134 -7.97 -9.73 -7.52
N PRO A 135 -7.04 -10.32 -6.74
CA PRO A 135 -7.17 -11.69 -6.29
C PRO A 135 -8.43 -11.86 -5.44
N GLN A 136 -9.21 -12.89 -5.74
CA GLN A 136 -10.47 -13.23 -5.07
C GLN A 136 -10.39 -14.52 -4.27
N LYS A 137 -9.48 -15.43 -4.63
CA LYS A 137 -9.33 -16.76 -4.02
C LYS A 137 -7.87 -17.06 -3.73
N LYS A 138 -7.62 -17.91 -2.73
CA LYS A 138 -6.26 -18.36 -2.36
C LYS A 138 -5.45 -19.01 -3.50
N THR A 139 -6.14 -19.55 -4.50
CA THR A 139 -5.54 -20.20 -5.67
C THR A 139 -5.14 -19.24 -6.78
N ASP A 140 -5.51 -17.96 -6.66
CA ASP A 140 -5.20 -16.96 -7.68
C ASP A 140 -3.69 -16.67 -7.70
N LYS A 141 -3.21 -16.17 -8.84
CA LYS A 141 -1.80 -15.82 -9.01
C LYS A 141 -1.66 -14.33 -9.24
N VAL A 142 -0.67 -13.72 -8.58
CA VAL A 142 -0.32 -12.33 -8.83
C VAL A 142 0.67 -12.27 -9.98
N ALA A 143 0.20 -11.82 -11.15
CA ALA A 143 1.06 -11.66 -12.31
C ALA A 143 2.02 -10.46 -12.20
N ASN A 144 1.60 -9.39 -11.51
CA ASN A 144 2.39 -8.17 -11.37
C ASN A 144 2.15 -7.52 -10.01
N ALA A 145 3.06 -7.75 -9.05
CA ALA A 145 2.98 -7.19 -7.71
C ALA A 145 3.06 -5.65 -7.69
N SER A 146 3.80 -5.04 -8.63
CA SER A 146 3.90 -3.58 -8.72
C SER A 146 2.58 -2.94 -9.15
N LYS A 147 1.84 -3.57 -10.07
CA LYS A 147 0.50 -3.12 -10.45
C LYS A 147 -0.49 -3.36 -9.31
N LEU A 148 -0.49 -4.57 -8.73
CA LEU A 148 -1.38 -4.92 -7.61
C LEU A 148 -1.25 -3.94 -6.43
N ARG A 149 -0.03 -3.49 -6.12
CA ARG A 149 0.23 -2.47 -5.11
C ARG A 149 -0.53 -1.16 -5.33
N VAL A 150 -0.57 -0.68 -6.58
CA VAL A 150 -1.24 0.58 -6.92
C VAL A 150 -2.75 0.37 -7.07
N ASP A 151 -3.14 -0.77 -7.65
CA ASP A 151 -4.53 -1.19 -7.81
C ASP A 151 -5.24 -1.34 -6.46
N LEU A 152 -4.61 -2.01 -5.48
CA LEU A 152 -5.19 -2.21 -4.16
C LEU A 152 -5.42 -0.89 -3.44
N ARG A 153 -4.47 0.06 -3.56
CA ARG A 153 -4.65 1.43 -3.06
C ARG A 153 -5.83 2.11 -3.73
N MET A 154 -5.84 2.14 -5.06
CA MET A 154 -6.90 2.82 -5.83
C MET A 154 -8.27 2.23 -5.49
N PHE A 155 -8.39 0.90 -5.48
CA PHE A 155 -9.63 0.22 -5.15
C PHE A 155 -10.10 0.53 -3.73
N GLY A 156 -9.20 0.52 -2.74
CA GLY A 156 -9.50 0.91 -1.38
C GLY A 156 -10.07 2.33 -1.27
N GLU A 157 -9.49 3.29 -2.00
CA GLU A 157 -9.99 4.67 -2.08
C GLU A 157 -11.36 4.76 -2.78
N LEU A 158 -11.60 4.02 -3.88
CA LEU A 158 -12.90 4.04 -4.57
C LEU A 158 -14.05 3.51 -3.69
N VAL A 159 -13.79 2.48 -2.88
CA VAL A 159 -14.77 1.97 -1.89
C VAL A 159 -15.06 3.01 -0.81
N VAL A 160 -14.02 3.68 -0.29
CA VAL A 160 -14.15 4.79 0.66
C VAL A 160 -14.94 5.95 0.07
N LEU A 161 -14.77 6.23 -1.22
CA LEU A 161 -15.49 7.30 -1.92
C LEU A 161 -16.92 6.91 -2.32
N GLY A 162 -17.40 5.72 -1.94
CA GLY A 162 -18.79 5.32 -2.18
C GLY A 162 -19.11 5.10 -3.66
N LEU A 163 -18.13 4.75 -4.48
CA LEU A 163 -18.39 4.42 -5.88
C LEU A 163 -19.20 3.15 -6.04
N PHE A 164 -18.93 2.16 -5.20
CA PHE A 164 -19.55 0.84 -5.24
C PHE A 164 -20.56 0.69 -4.11
N VAL A 165 -21.51 -0.23 -4.29
CA VAL A 165 -22.30 -0.75 -3.17
C VAL A 165 -21.34 -1.26 -2.09
N GLU A 166 -21.47 -0.72 -0.88
CA GLU A 166 -20.48 -0.89 0.19
C GLU A 166 -20.17 -2.37 0.46
N LYS A 167 -21.20 -3.22 0.56
CA LYS A 167 -21.05 -4.66 0.76
C LYS A 167 -20.16 -5.31 -0.29
N ASP A 168 -20.39 -4.98 -1.56
CA ASP A 168 -19.69 -5.61 -2.68
C ASP A 168 -18.25 -5.12 -2.80
N GLY A 169 -18.04 -3.82 -2.62
CA GLY A 169 -16.70 -3.22 -2.58
C GLY A 169 -15.85 -3.80 -1.45
N LEU A 170 -16.42 -3.87 -0.23
CA LEU A 170 -15.75 -4.46 0.93
C LEU A 170 -15.47 -5.95 0.76
N GLN A 171 -16.36 -6.71 0.10
CA GLN A 171 -16.12 -8.13 -0.17
C GLN A 171 -14.91 -8.33 -1.09
N VAL A 172 -14.80 -7.56 -2.17
CA VAL A 172 -13.65 -7.64 -3.10
C VAL A 172 -12.35 -7.26 -2.40
N LEU A 173 -12.37 -6.18 -1.61
CA LEU A 173 -11.18 -5.73 -0.87
C LEU A 173 -10.78 -6.75 0.20
N GLY A 174 -11.76 -7.26 0.96
CA GLY A 174 -11.53 -8.26 2.00
C GLY A 174 -10.94 -9.55 1.43
N ASN A 175 -11.44 -10.02 0.28
CA ASN A 175 -10.86 -11.17 -0.41
C ASN A 175 -9.40 -10.93 -0.83
N ALA A 176 -9.10 -9.75 -1.37
CA ALA A 176 -7.74 -9.41 -1.80
C ALA A 176 -6.76 -9.32 -0.61
N LEU A 177 -7.17 -8.66 0.49
CA LEU A 177 -6.37 -8.61 1.72
C LEU A 177 -6.16 -10.00 2.32
N ALA A 178 -7.22 -10.80 2.40
CA ALA A 178 -7.13 -12.18 2.89
C ALA A 178 -6.20 -13.04 2.02
N PHE A 179 -6.27 -12.91 0.69
CA PHE A 179 -5.33 -13.56 -0.22
C PHE A 179 -3.89 -13.17 0.08
N LEU A 180 -3.59 -11.87 0.14
CA LEU A 180 -2.24 -11.35 0.36
C LEU A 180 -1.64 -11.81 1.69
N ILE A 181 -2.48 -11.85 2.74
CA ILE A 181 -2.05 -12.19 4.10
C ILE A 181 -1.92 -13.70 4.31
N GLN A 182 -2.80 -14.49 3.68
CA GLN A 182 -2.87 -15.94 3.93
C GLN A 182 -1.97 -16.75 3.00
N THR A 183 -1.60 -16.22 1.83
CA THR A 183 -0.70 -16.90 0.90
C THR A 183 0.78 -16.56 1.12
N ASP A 184 1.07 -15.62 2.02
CA ASP A 184 2.40 -15.05 2.19
C ASP A 184 2.80 -15.04 3.67
N LYS A 185 3.12 -16.24 4.19
CA LYS A 185 3.46 -16.47 5.61
C LYS A 185 4.95 -16.69 5.88
N THR A 186 5.74 -16.96 4.84
CA THR A 186 7.17 -17.26 4.96
C THR A 186 8.00 -16.25 4.19
N GLU A 187 7.78 -16.09 2.88
CA GLU A 187 8.62 -15.26 2.00
C GLU A 187 8.35 -13.75 2.13
N HIS A 188 7.14 -13.36 2.54
CA HIS A 188 6.70 -11.98 2.71
C HIS A 188 6.82 -11.10 1.44
N GLN A 189 6.56 -11.68 0.26
CA GLN A 189 6.64 -10.98 -1.04
C GLN A 189 5.61 -9.84 -1.19
N ASN A 190 4.52 -9.89 -0.43
CA ASN A 190 3.43 -8.91 -0.48
C ASN A 190 3.62 -7.72 0.47
N VAL A 191 4.73 -7.65 1.23
CA VAL A 191 4.95 -6.60 2.24
C VAL A 191 4.81 -5.20 1.64
N ALA A 192 5.38 -4.95 0.46
CA ALA A 192 5.30 -3.64 -0.20
C ALA A 192 3.86 -3.28 -0.66
N VAL A 193 3.05 -4.29 -1.00
CA VAL A 193 1.64 -4.12 -1.38
C VAL A 193 0.84 -3.68 -0.15
N LEU A 194 0.96 -4.42 0.95
CA LEU A 194 0.25 -4.16 2.20
C LEU A 194 0.70 -2.85 2.84
N THR A 195 2.00 -2.57 2.90
CA THR A 195 2.52 -1.29 3.41
C THR A 195 1.97 -0.09 2.65
N THR A 196 1.83 -0.19 1.33
CA THR A 196 1.21 0.88 0.54
C THR A 196 -0.27 1.03 0.87
N PHE A 197 -1.01 -0.09 0.97
CA PHE A 197 -2.41 -0.04 1.39
C PHE A 197 -2.57 0.60 2.77
N ILE A 198 -1.77 0.20 3.76
CA ILE A 198 -1.80 0.78 5.11
C ILE A 198 -1.52 2.28 5.07
N ARG A 199 -0.49 2.71 4.33
CA ARG A 199 -0.11 4.12 4.24
C ARG A 199 -1.24 5.02 3.73
N TYR A 200 -1.99 4.58 2.73
CA TYR A 200 -2.98 5.44 2.04
C TYR A 200 -4.42 5.17 2.46
N CYS A 201 -4.72 3.97 2.94
CA CYS A 201 -6.07 3.51 3.29
C CYS A 201 -6.20 3.16 4.78
N GLY A 202 -5.10 2.98 5.53
CA GLY A 202 -5.11 2.55 6.93
C GLY A 202 -5.88 3.49 7.88
N GLU A 203 -5.91 4.79 7.58
CA GLU A 203 -6.73 5.78 8.29
C GLU A 203 -8.22 5.41 8.29
N ASP A 204 -8.78 5.10 7.11
CA ASP A 204 -10.19 4.77 6.95
C ASP A 204 -10.50 3.35 7.42
N TYR A 205 -9.65 2.40 7.03
CA TYR A 205 -9.92 0.98 7.21
C TYR A 205 -9.46 0.42 8.54
N ALA A 206 -8.55 1.08 9.26
CA ALA A 206 -8.03 0.59 10.54
C ALA A 206 -7.83 1.70 11.59
N GLY A 207 -8.14 2.97 11.26
CA GLY A 207 -7.95 4.08 12.20
C GLY A 207 -6.49 4.39 12.50
N LEU A 208 -5.59 4.04 11.57
CA LEU A 208 -4.15 4.13 11.76
C LEU A 208 -3.62 5.53 11.44
N ALA A 209 -2.57 5.91 12.16
CA ALA A 209 -1.69 7.02 11.85
C ALA A 209 -0.24 6.52 11.98
N PRO A 210 0.74 7.15 11.30
CA PRO A 210 2.14 6.78 11.47
C PRO A 210 2.56 6.82 12.94
N ARG A 211 3.32 5.81 13.39
CA ARG A 211 3.77 5.65 14.77
C ARG A 211 4.45 6.90 15.27
N SER A 212 5.40 7.44 14.51
CA SER A 212 6.16 8.65 14.89
C SER A 212 5.23 9.84 15.18
N ILE A 213 4.21 10.03 14.35
CA ILE A 213 3.18 11.07 14.53
C ILE A 213 2.31 10.79 15.76
N ARG A 214 1.83 9.55 15.94
CA ARG A 214 1.02 9.18 17.11
C ARG A 214 1.81 9.39 18.41
N MET A 215 3.05 8.87 18.49
CA MET A 215 3.86 9.02 19.70
C MET A 215 4.10 10.49 20.04
N ALA A 216 4.36 11.32 19.02
CA ALA A 216 4.57 12.75 19.19
C ALA A 216 3.27 13.46 19.62
N ALA A 217 2.12 13.11 19.03
CA ALA A 217 0.83 13.65 19.43
C ALA A 217 0.50 13.32 20.89
N ASP A 218 0.71 12.06 21.32
CA ASP A 218 0.50 11.64 22.71
C ASP A 218 1.41 12.41 23.68
N ARG A 219 2.71 12.54 23.35
CA ARG A 219 3.68 13.31 24.14
C ARG A 219 3.31 14.79 24.25
N LEU A 220 2.75 15.37 23.20
CA LEU A 220 2.37 16.79 23.12
C LEU A 220 0.93 17.06 23.59
N GLY A 221 0.17 16.03 23.96
CA GLY A 221 -1.24 16.17 24.34
C GLY A 221 -2.17 16.56 23.18
N LEU A 222 -1.79 16.27 21.94
CA LEU A 222 -2.57 16.54 20.74
C LEU A 222 -3.44 15.33 20.36
N THR A 223 -4.67 15.58 19.90
CA THR A 223 -5.57 14.52 19.45
C THR A 223 -5.60 14.44 17.93
N LEU A 224 -5.30 13.27 17.38
CA LEU A 224 -5.38 13.03 15.94
C LEU A 224 -6.84 12.85 15.50
N PRO A 225 -7.27 13.51 14.41
CA PRO A 225 -8.55 13.23 13.77
C PRO A 225 -8.70 11.75 13.41
N LYS A 226 -9.92 11.21 13.51
CA LYS A 226 -10.22 9.81 13.15
C LYS A 226 -11.28 9.78 12.07
N SER A 227 -11.07 8.98 11.03
CA SER A 227 -12.09 8.72 10.01
C SER A 227 -13.34 8.11 10.65
N THR A 228 -14.52 8.45 10.13
CA THR A 228 -15.82 7.93 10.59
C THR A 228 -16.55 7.17 9.48
N ILE A 229 -15.87 6.89 8.36
CA ILE A 229 -16.46 6.25 7.18
C ILE A 229 -16.89 4.81 7.49
N PHE A 230 -16.08 4.09 8.27
CA PHE A 230 -16.38 2.72 8.71
C PHE A 230 -16.48 2.63 10.24
N SER A 231 -17.28 1.66 10.71
CA SER A 231 -17.47 1.40 12.14
C SER A 231 -16.15 1.01 12.84
N ALA A 232 -16.10 1.22 14.16
CA ALA A 232 -14.93 0.83 14.96
C ALA A 232 -14.65 -0.69 14.90
N GLU A 233 -15.70 -1.52 14.91
CA GLU A 233 -15.59 -2.98 14.81
C GLU A 233 -14.95 -3.44 13.50
N ARG A 234 -15.37 -2.86 12.36
CA ARG A 234 -14.78 -3.15 11.05
C ARG A 234 -13.32 -2.72 11.01
N ARG A 235 -13.02 -1.55 11.56
CA ARG A 235 -11.64 -1.06 11.64
C ARG A 235 -10.74 -1.96 12.47
N GLN A 236 -11.26 -2.44 13.62
CA GLN A 236 -10.55 -3.41 14.44
C GLN A 236 -10.29 -4.71 13.68
N THR A 237 -11.27 -5.20 12.92
CA THR A 237 -11.13 -6.43 12.14
C THR A 237 -10.00 -6.33 11.12
N VAL A 238 -9.97 -5.25 10.33
CA VAL A 238 -8.89 -5.03 9.34
C VAL A 238 -7.54 -4.80 10.03
N GLY A 239 -7.52 -4.03 11.13
CA GLY A 239 -6.33 -3.82 11.94
C GLY A 239 -5.73 -5.13 12.46
N ASN A 240 -6.56 -6.05 12.93
CA ASN A 240 -6.13 -7.37 13.39
C ASN A 240 -5.53 -8.22 12.26
N LEU A 241 -6.14 -8.21 11.06
CA LEU A 241 -5.61 -8.92 9.89
C LEU A 241 -4.22 -8.41 9.49
N LEU A 242 -4.04 -7.09 9.47
CA LEU A 242 -2.76 -6.46 9.14
C LEU A 242 -1.70 -6.73 10.22
N ALA A 243 -2.10 -6.72 11.49
CA ALA A 243 -1.22 -7.09 12.61
C ALA A 243 -0.77 -8.54 12.53
N GLU A 244 -1.65 -9.49 12.17
CA GLU A 244 -1.29 -10.90 11.99
C GLU A 244 -0.19 -11.09 10.94
N TYR A 245 -0.27 -10.36 9.82
CA TYR A 245 0.78 -10.37 8.79
C TYR A 245 2.09 -9.78 9.31
N TYR A 246 2.00 -8.68 10.06
CA TYR A 246 3.18 -8.06 10.66
C TYR A 246 3.89 -9.01 11.65
N ASP A 247 3.13 -9.74 12.46
CA ASP A 247 3.68 -10.71 13.41
C ASP A 247 4.40 -11.88 12.69
N SER A 248 3.91 -12.34 11.54
CA SER A 248 4.65 -13.33 10.73
C SER A 248 5.90 -12.72 10.07
N LEU A 249 5.82 -11.45 9.64
CA LEU A 249 6.95 -10.74 9.05
C LEU A 249 8.09 -10.54 10.06
N VAL A 250 7.77 -10.19 11.31
CA VAL A 250 8.77 -10.08 12.38
C VAL A 250 9.48 -11.42 12.60
N LYS A 251 8.74 -12.53 12.63
CA LYS A 251 9.34 -13.87 12.76
C LYS A 251 10.30 -14.18 11.60
N HIS A 252 9.93 -13.82 10.37
CA HIS A 252 10.80 -13.99 9.21
C HIS A 252 12.10 -13.17 9.34
N VAL A 253 12.00 -11.88 9.72
CA VAL A 253 13.17 -11.02 9.96
C VAL A 253 14.11 -11.63 11.00
N LEU A 254 13.59 -12.15 12.11
CA LEU A 254 14.40 -12.75 13.17
C LEU A 254 15.06 -14.07 12.73
N ASN A 255 14.37 -14.87 11.93
CA ASN A 255 14.93 -16.10 11.36
C ASN A 255 16.06 -15.79 10.38
N ASP A 256 15.85 -14.86 9.44
CA ASP A 256 16.89 -14.42 8.50
C ASP A 256 18.11 -13.86 9.22
N HIS A 257 17.90 -13.11 10.30
CA HIS A 257 18.99 -12.61 11.14
C HIS A 257 19.81 -13.77 11.73
N SER A 258 19.14 -14.77 12.30
CA SER A 258 19.77 -15.95 12.89
C SER A 258 20.53 -16.76 11.84
N GLU A 259 19.95 -16.99 10.66
CA GLU A 259 20.60 -17.74 9.58
C GLU A 259 21.83 -17.00 9.04
N LYS A 260 21.74 -15.68 8.87
CA LYS A 260 22.88 -14.82 8.51
C LYS A 260 24.01 -14.98 9.53
N LYS A 261 23.71 -14.91 10.83
CA LYS A 261 24.69 -15.08 11.91
C LYS A 261 25.36 -16.45 11.89
N ILE A 262 24.60 -17.52 11.67
CA ILE A 262 25.15 -18.88 11.54
C ILE A 262 26.14 -18.95 10.37
N GLN A 263 25.83 -18.33 9.23
CA GLN A 263 26.71 -18.30 8.07
C GLN A 263 27.97 -17.45 8.32
N GLU A 264 27.86 -16.34 9.06
CA GLU A 264 29.01 -15.53 9.49
C GLU A 264 29.99 -16.35 10.34
N ARG A 265 29.49 -17.05 11.37
CA ARG A 265 30.30 -17.93 12.23
C ARG A 265 30.95 -19.06 11.43
N ARG A 266 30.22 -19.65 10.48
CA ARG A 266 30.76 -20.70 9.60
C ARG A 266 31.90 -20.18 8.72
N ASN A 267 31.76 -18.99 8.17
CA ASN A 267 32.80 -18.34 7.37
C ASN A 267 34.02 -18.00 8.23
N ARG A 268 33.82 -17.47 9.44
CA ARG A 268 34.92 -17.19 10.39
C ARG A 268 35.71 -18.46 10.72
N ARG A 269 35.03 -19.54 11.10
CA ARG A 269 35.70 -20.84 11.38
C ARG A 269 36.48 -21.39 10.19
N GLN A 270 36.01 -21.18 8.95
CA GLN A 270 36.77 -21.57 7.76
C GLN A 270 38.05 -20.75 7.60
N TYR A 271 37.96 -19.45 7.84
CA TYR A 271 39.12 -18.57 7.84
C TYR A 271 40.13 -18.99 8.91
N ASP A 272 39.68 -19.24 10.14
CA ASP A 272 40.55 -19.62 11.25
C ASP A 272 41.25 -20.97 11.00
N THR A 273 40.57 -21.92 10.35
CA THR A 273 41.11 -23.28 10.11
C THR A 273 41.92 -23.41 8.83
N LYS A 274 41.67 -22.58 7.80
CA LYS A 274 42.28 -22.73 6.47
C LYS A 274 43.03 -21.48 5.98
N GLY A 275 42.95 -20.37 6.71
CA GLY A 275 43.49 -19.07 6.31
C GLY A 275 42.68 -18.35 5.21
N GLU A 276 41.63 -18.98 4.69
CA GLU A 276 40.79 -18.42 3.62
C GLU A 276 39.32 -18.85 3.75
N VAL A 277 38.43 -18.01 3.21
CA VAL A 277 37.00 -18.32 3.05
C VAL A 277 36.74 -18.48 1.57
N GLN A 278 36.07 -19.57 1.19
CA GLN A 278 35.77 -19.86 -0.20
C GLN A 278 34.95 -18.71 -0.85
N PRO A 279 35.22 -18.35 -2.12
CA PRO A 279 34.50 -17.28 -2.82
C PRO A 279 32.97 -17.44 -2.75
N ASP A 280 32.45 -18.64 -2.99
CA ASP A 280 31.01 -18.94 -2.93
C ASP A 280 30.40 -18.67 -1.55
N ALA A 281 31.14 -18.95 -0.48
CA ALA A 281 30.69 -18.73 0.89
C ALA A 281 30.68 -17.24 1.27
N ARG A 282 31.59 -16.44 0.67
CA ARG A 282 31.57 -14.96 0.78
C ARG A 282 30.38 -14.39 0.04
N GLN A 283 30.17 -14.80 -1.22
CA GLN A 283 29.04 -14.34 -2.04
C GLN A 283 27.70 -14.67 -1.36
N ARG A 284 27.53 -15.90 -0.85
CA ARG A 284 26.31 -16.28 -0.13
C ARG A 284 26.03 -15.40 1.08
N LEU A 285 27.06 -15.07 1.87
CA LEU A 285 26.89 -14.21 3.03
C LEU A 285 26.52 -12.77 2.61
N GLU A 286 27.11 -12.25 1.53
CA GLU A 286 26.75 -10.94 0.97
C GLU A 286 25.29 -10.91 0.50
N GLU A 287 24.83 -11.96 -0.19
CA GLU A 287 23.43 -12.10 -0.62
C GLU A 287 22.48 -12.16 0.58
N MET A 288 22.80 -12.96 1.62
CA MET A 288 22.01 -13.03 2.85
C MET A 288 21.93 -11.69 3.58
N ARG A 289 23.06 -10.96 3.67
CA ARG A 289 23.10 -9.60 4.24
C ARG A 289 22.19 -8.64 3.49
N ALA A 290 22.32 -8.60 2.16
CA ALA A 290 21.52 -7.71 1.32
C ALA A 290 20.00 -8.03 1.39
N ASN A 291 19.64 -9.30 1.47
CA ASN A 291 18.23 -9.72 1.61
C ASN A 291 17.68 -9.37 2.99
N PHE A 292 18.43 -9.67 4.06
CA PHE A 292 18.06 -9.33 5.42
C PHE A 292 17.85 -7.81 5.60
N GLU A 293 18.77 -6.97 5.09
CA GLU A 293 18.64 -5.51 5.19
C GLU A 293 17.37 -4.99 4.49
N LYS A 294 17.07 -5.50 3.29
CA LYS A 294 15.85 -5.13 2.56
C LYS A 294 14.58 -5.57 3.30
N LEU A 295 14.58 -6.77 3.87
CA LEU A 295 13.45 -7.29 4.63
C LEU A 295 13.24 -6.49 5.92
N LEU A 296 14.32 -6.22 6.66
CA LEU A 296 14.28 -5.40 7.88
C LEU A 296 13.76 -3.99 7.59
N GLN A 297 14.26 -3.34 6.54
CA GLN A 297 13.77 -2.02 6.12
C GLN A 297 12.27 -2.05 5.77
N SER A 298 11.82 -3.09 5.07
CA SER A 298 10.41 -3.26 4.71
C SER A 298 9.53 -3.46 5.95
N ALA A 299 10.00 -4.25 6.92
CA ALA A 299 9.32 -4.47 8.19
C ALA A 299 9.27 -3.21 9.06
N GLN A 300 10.36 -2.46 9.16
CA GLN A 300 10.38 -1.17 9.86
C GLN A 300 9.43 -0.15 9.23
N GLN A 301 9.38 -0.10 7.89
CA GLN A 301 8.44 0.76 7.18
C GLN A 301 6.99 0.36 7.43
N MET A 302 6.68 -0.93 7.42
CA MET A 302 5.34 -1.42 7.74
C MET A 302 4.95 -1.10 9.19
N ALA A 303 5.89 -1.27 10.13
CA ALA A 303 5.70 -0.98 11.55
C ALA A 303 5.35 0.49 11.79
N GLU A 304 6.05 1.41 11.10
CA GLU A 304 5.78 2.85 11.16
C GLU A 304 4.33 3.14 10.77
N TYR A 305 3.81 2.61 9.67
CA TYR A 305 2.44 2.90 9.24
C TYR A 305 1.34 2.11 9.98
N LEU A 306 1.69 0.95 10.57
CA LEU A 306 0.78 0.10 11.33
C LEU A 306 0.73 0.45 12.83
N ASP A 307 1.53 1.43 13.26
CA ASP A 307 1.73 1.77 14.67
C ASP A 307 2.18 0.58 15.54
N LYS A 308 3.16 -0.17 15.03
CA LYS A 308 3.79 -1.30 15.72
C LYS A 308 5.24 -0.99 16.07
N ASP A 309 5.75 -1.64 17.11
CA ASP A 309 7.18 -1.62 17.39
C ASP A 309 7.94 -2.28 16.23
N PRO A 310 9.08 -1.69 15.79
CA PRO A 310 9.91 -2.30 14.76
C PRO A 310 10.50 -3.64 15.23
N PRO A 311 10.95 -4.53 14.32
CA PRO A 311 11.58 -5.78 14.72
C PRO A 311 12.81 -5.53 15.60
N ALA A 312 12.83 -6.10 16.80
CA ALA A 312 13.95 -6.02 17.72
C ALA A 312 15.03 -7.03 17.32
N VAL A 313 15.97 -6.60 16.48
CA VAL A 313 17.11 -7.41 16.07
C VAL A 313 18.18 -7.31 17.17
N PRO A 314 18.65 -8.43 17.74
CA PRO A 314 19.75 -8.41 18.71
C PRO A 314 20.99 -7.73 18.13
N ASP A 315 21.63 -6.86 18.90
CA ASP A 315 22.86 -6.19 18.47
C ASP A 315 23.94 -7.22 18.11
N ASP A 316 24.79 -6.84 17.15
CA ASP A 316 26.04 -7.54 16.85
C ASP A 316 27.03 -7.33 18.01
N GLN A 317 26.71 -7.79 19.22
CA GLN A 317 27.73 -7.99 20.22
C GLN A 317 28.66 -9.10 19.72
N PRO A 318 29.99 -8.95 19.84
CA PRO A 318 30.88 -10.07 19.64
C PRO A 318 30.42 -11.19 20.58
N ASP A 319 30.18 -12.37 20.03
CA ASP A 319 29.80 -13.53 20.84
C ASP A 319 30.92 -13.78 21.88
N GLU A 320 30.63 -14.33 23.06
CA GLU A 320 31.69 -14.65 24.04
C GLU A 320 32.80 -15.54 23.45
N ASP A 321 32.48 -16.36 22.44
CA ASP A 321 33.43 -17.14 21.63
C ASP A 321 34.42 -16.25 20.83
N ASP A 322 34.02 -15.02 20.47
CA ASP A 322 34.84 -14.05 19.76
C ASP A 322 35.81 -13.30 20.68
N LEU A 323 35.46 -13.17 21.98
CA LEU A 323 36.29 -12.54 23.03
C LEU A 323 37.40 -13.47 23.53
N LEU A 324 37.34 -14.77 23.20
CA LEU A 324 38.43 -15.71 23.49
C LEU A 324 39.59 -15.62 22.50
N MET A 325 39.54 -14.70 21.54
CA MET A 325 40.56 -14.54 20.48
C MET A 325 41.05 -13.09 20.28
N ASP A 326 41.50 -12.40 21.33
CA ASP A 326 42.64 -11.45 21.30
C ASP A 326 43.21 -11.32 22.74
N GLU A 327 44.49 -11.02 23.05
CA GLU A 327 45.64 -10.49 22.30
C GLU A 327 46.89 -11.40 22.36
N ASN A 328 46.85 -12.59 22.97
CA ASN A 328 48.08 -13.38 23.22
C ASN A 328 48.12 -14.81 22.67
N GLY A 329 47.10 -15.28 21.94
CA GLY A 329 47.19 -16.56 21.22
C GLY A 329 47.56 -17.78 22.11
N VAL A 330 47.17 -17.79 23.38
CA VAL A 330 47.37 -18.94 24.27
C VAL A 330 46.00 -19.54 24.63
N VAL A 331 45.83 -20.81 24.25
CA VAL A 331 44.75 -21.68 24.75
C VAL A 331 44.99 -21.90 26.25
N ILE A 332 44.08 -21.43 27.10
CA ILE A 332 44.07 -21.81 28.52
C ILE A 332 43.26 -23.10 28.66
N GLN A 333 43.88 -24.13 29.23
CA GLN A 333 43.25 -25.39 29.66
C GLN A 333 42.21 -25.17 30.76
#